data_AF-A0A7S3RXQ3-F1
#
_entry.id   AF-A0A7S3RXQ3-F1
#
_cell.length_a   1.000
_cell.length_b   1.000
_cell.length_c   1.000
_cell.angle_alpha   90.00
_cell.angle_beta   90.00
_cell.angle_gamma   90.00
#
_symmetry.space_group_name_H-M   'P 1'
#
loop_
_entity.id
_entity.type
_entity.pdbx_description
1 polymer ?
#
loop_
_entity_poly.entity_id
_entity_poly.type
_entity_poly.pdbx_seq_one_letter_code
_entity_poly.pdbx_strand_id
1 'polypeptide(L)'
;GEVVATGGAAAGRPGSLVLYLDAAAEDERGATASRVAEVRPVAGTLVLFDSRRMLHEVLPHGECSAERVALTVWFGGAHRGASLRDVLRAMLPARCLGVL
;
A
#
# COMPACT_ATOMS: atom_id res chain seq x y z
N GLY A 1 12.06 -4.91 0.59
CA GLY A 1 11.35 -4.59 -0.67
C GLY A 1 11.87 -3.27 -1.16
N GLU A 2 12.28 -3.19 -2.42
CA GLU A 2 12.70 -1.94 -3.05
C GLU A 2 11.45 -1.15 -3.45
N VAL A 3 11.39 0.13 -3.06
CA VAL A 3 10.27 1.03 -3.35
C VAL A 3 10.70 1.91 -4.50
N VAL A 4 10.11 1.71 -5.68
CA VAL A 4 10.40 2.53 -6.85
C VAL A 4 9.36 3.63 -6.93
N ALA A 5 9.80 4.89 -6.90
CA ALA A 5 8.94 6.06 -7.07
C ALA A 5 8.94 6.48 -8.55
N THR A 6 7.80 6.36 -9.23
CA THR A 6 7.63 6.84 -10.62
C THR A 6 6.53 7.91 -10.65
N GLY A 7 6.82 9.09 -11.20
CA GLY A 7 5.83 10.15 -11.36
C GLY A 7 4.96 9.95 -12.61
N GLY A 8 3.65 10.24 -12.50
CA GLY A 8 2.66 10.12 -13.58
C GLY A 8 1.90 8.79 -13.59
N ALA A 9 0.65 8.82 -14.08
CA ALA A 9 -0.31 7.70 -14.11
C ALA A 9 0.40 6.35 -14.35
N ALA A 10 0.29 5.46 -13.37
CA ALA A 10 1.24 4.37 -13.20
C ALA A 10 1.22 3.37 -14.38
N ALA A 11 2.27 3.39 -15.19
CA ALA A 11 2.69 2.24 -15.99
C ALA A 11 3.37 1.20 -15.08
N GLY A 12 2.67 0.78 -14.02
CA GLY A 12 3.20 -0.14 -13.02
C GLY A 12 3.14 -1.59 -13.50
N ARG A 13 3.83 -2.49 -12.78
CA ARG A 13 3.89 -3.90 -13.16
C ARG A 13 2.55 -4.60 -12.90
N PRO A 14 2.17 -5.60 -13.72
CA PRO A 14 0.95 -6.37 -13.49
C PRO A 14 0.89 -6.97 -12.08
N GLY A 15 -0.26 -6.84 -11.42
CA GLY A 15 -0.50 -7.38 -10.08
C GLY A 15 0.16 -6.61 -8.93
N SER A 16 0.86 -5.51 -9.20
CA SER A 16 1.42 -4.63 -8.17
C SER A 16 0.33 -3.85 -7.42
N LEU A 17 0.56 -3.62 -6.12
CA LEU A 17 -0.19 -2.64 -5.34
C LEU A 17 0.44 -1.26 -5.57
N VAL A 18 -0.36 -0.28 -5.98
CA VAL A 18 0.05 1.09 -6.22
C VAL A 18 -0.51 1.97 -5.11
N LEU A 19 0.33 2.82 -4.51
CA LEU A 19 -0.04 3.79 -3.48
C LEU A 19 0.23 5.20 -3.99
N TYR A 20 -0.79 6.04 -3.98
CA TYR A 20 -0.75 7.43 -4.43
C TYR A 20 -0.54 8.34 -3.22
N LEU A 21 0.72 8.71 -2.98
CA LEU A 21 1.12 9.47 -1.80
C LEU A 21 0.82 10.96 -2.00
N ASP A 22 0.29 11.58 -0.94
CA ASP A 22 0.00 13.03 -0.87
C ASP A 22 -0.94 13.51 -1.99
N ALA A 23 -1.85 12.65 -2.46
CA ALA A 23 -2.93 13.06 -3.36
C ALA A 23 -3.90 14.01 -2.63
N ALA A 24 -4.54 14.90 -3.38
CA ALA A 24 -5.61 15.75 -2.87
C ALA A 24 -6.75 14.89 -2.30
N ALA A 25 -7.47 15.41 -1.29
CA ALA A 25 -8.49 14.64 -0.58
C ALA A 25 -9.67 14.25 -1.49
N GLU A 26 -9.93 15.08 -2.49
CA GLU A 26 -10.96 14.93 -3.52
C GLU A 26 -10.50 14.13 -4.74
N ASP A 27 -9.23 13.71 -4.80
CA ASP A 27 -8.69 12.95 -5.93
C ASP A 27 -9.04 11.46 -5.81
N GLU A 28 -9.87 10.99 -6.74
CA GLU A 28 -10.32 9.60 -6.81
C GLU A 28 -9.47 8.75 -7.77
N ARG A 29 -8.51 9.35 -8.48
CA ARG A 29 -7.74 8.69 -9.56
C ARG A 29 -6.23 8.78 -9.38
N GLY A 30 -5.76 9.51 -8.38
CA GLY A 30 -4.33 9.65 -8.06
C GLY A 30 -3.60 10.62 -8.99
N ALA A 31 -4.32 11.42 -9.77
CA ALA A 31 -3.75 12.37 -10.74
C ALA A 31 -2.98 13.52 -10.09
N THR A 32 -3.30 13.84 -8.84
CA THR A 32 -2.69 14.91 -8.04
C THR A 32 -1.59 14.40 -7.11
N ALA A 33 -1.33 13.09 -7.09
CA ALA A 33 -0.32 12.50 -6.24
C ALA A 33 1.06 13.08 -6.55
N SER A 34 1.76 13.57 -5.52
CA SER A 34 3.12 14.07 -5.68
C SER A 34 4.13 12.94 -5.89
N ARG A 35 3.80 11.74 -5.39
CA ARG A 35 4.62 10.54 -5.45
C ARG A 35 3.72 9.31 -5.59
N VAL A 36 4.20 8.32 -6.33
CA VAL A 36 3.55 7.02 -6.45
C VAL A 36 4.53 5.96 -5.97
N ALA A 37 4.09 5.07 -5.09
CA ALA A 37 4.87 3.91 -4.65
C ALA A 37 4.27 2.63 -5.23
N GLU A 38 5.09 1.85 -5.92
CA GLU A 38 4.71 0.54 -6.43
C GLU A 38 5.25 -0.56 -5.50
N VAL A 39 4.38 -1.45 -5.04
CA VAL A 39 4.73 -2.58 -4.19
C VAL A 39 4.45 -3.89 -4.92
N ARG A 40 5.53 -4.61 -5.25
CA ARG A 40 5.44 -5.94 -5.86
C ARG A 40 4.93 -6.97 -4.84
N PRO A 41 4.01 -7.86 -5.24
CA PRO A 41 3.52 -8.93 -4.36
C PRO A 41 4.59 -10.01 -4.22
N VAL A 42 5.35 -9.97 -3.13
CA VAL A 42 6.28 -11.03 -2.73
C VAL A 42 5.65 -11.78 -1.56
N ALA A 43 5.57 -13.11 -1.66
CA ALA A 43 4.99 -13.96 -0.61
C ALA A 43 5.64 -13.67 0.77
N GLY A 44 4.82 -13.61 1.81
CA GLY A 44 5.26 -13.26 3.16
C GLY A 44 5.51 -11.76 3.41
N THR A 45 5.27 -10.89 2.42
CA THR A 45 5.37 -9.44 2.60
C THR A 45 4.05 -8.87 3.10
N LEU A 46 4.12 -8.11 4.21
CA LEU A 46 3.02 -7.31 4.73
C LEU A 46 3.22 -5.85 4.32
N VAL A 47 2.15 -5.21 3.84
CA VAL A 47 2.11 -3.78 3.54
C VAL A 47 1.06 -3.13 4.43
N LEU A 48 1.43 -2.04 5.09
CA LEU A 48 0.59 -1.33 6.05
C LEU A 48 0.59 0.15 5.70
N PHE A 49 -0.59 0.74 5.59
CA PHE A 49 -0.79 2.15 5.29
C PHE A 49 -2.09 2.67 5.90
N ASP A 50 -2.22 3.99 6.07
CA ASP A 50 -3.46 4.62 6.54
C ASP A 50 -4.49 4.65 5.40
N SER A 51 -5.47 3.74 5.45
CA SER A 51 -6.48 3.57 4.40
C SER A 51 -7.40 4.79 4.21
N ARG A 52 -7.43 5.74 5.15
CA ARG A 52 -8.27 6.95 5.03
C ARG A 52 -7.56 8.12 4.37
N ARG A 53 -6.23 8.05 4.27
CA ARG A 53 -5.39 9.13 3.72
C ARG A 53 -4.68 8.72 2.45
N MET A 54 -4.74 7.44 2.10
CA MET A 54 -3.99 6.85 1.00
C MET A 54 -4.93 6.28 -0.06
N LEU A 55 -4.95 6.93 -1.22
CA LEU A 55 -5.53 6.32 -2.42
C LEU A 55 -4.61 5.18 -2.88
N HIS A 56 -5.19 4.05 -3.24
CA HIS A 56 -4.45 2.87 -3.62
C HIS A 56 -5.27 1.98 -4.56
N GLU A 57 -4.58 1.23 -5.41
CA GLU A 57 -5.20 0.26 -6.31
C GLU A 57 -4.28 -0.95 -6.53
N VAL A 58 -4.87 -2.06 -6.97
CA VAL A 58 -4.10 -3.23 -7.42
C VAL A 58 -4.21 -3.29 -8.94
N LEU A 59 -3.07 -3.21 -9.63
CA LEU A 59 -3.03 -3.28 -11.08
C LEU A 59 -3.48 -4.66 -11.57
N PRO A 60 -4.15 -4.76 -12.73
CA PRO A 60 -4.53 -6.04 -13.31
C PRO A 60 -3.36 -7.02 -13.40
N HIS A 61 -3.60 -8.29 -13.10
CA HIS A 61 -2.54 -9.31 -13.11
C HIS A 61 -2.07 -9.69 -14.53
N GLY A 62 -2.80 -9.26 -15.57
CA GLY A 62 -2.55 -9.60 -16.97
C GLY A 62 -3.00 -11.02 -17.33
N GLU A 63 -2.60 -11.49 -18.52
CA GLU A 63 -2.88 -12.85 -19.03
C GLU A 63 -1.96 -13.94 -18.44
N CYS A 64 -1.07 -13.56 -17.52
CA CYS A 64 -0.12 -14.50 -16.93
C CYS A 64 -0.86 -15.39 -15.93
N SER A 65 -0.88 -16.70 -16.20
CA SER A 65 -1.63 -17.75 -15.49
C SER A 65 -1.22 -18.02 -14.03
N ALA A 66 -0.52 -17.09 -13.38
CA ALA A 66 -0.18 -17.20 -11.97
C ALA A 66 -1.33 -16.63 -11.14
N GLU A 67 -1.88 -17.41 -10.23
CA GLU A 67 -2.90 -16.93 -9.30
C GLU A 67 -2.23 -16.10 -8.18
N ARG A 68 -2.73 -14.89 -7.93
CA ARG A 68 -2.31 -14.06 -6.79
C ARG A 68 -3.33 -14.18 -5.67
N VAL A 69 -2.95 -14.88 -4.60
CA VAL A 69 -3.71 -14.94 -3.35
C VAL A 69 -3.10 -13.98 -2.32
N ALA A 70 -3.93 -13.12 -1.74
CA ALA A 70 -3.52 -12.17 -0.71
C ALA A 70 -4.59 -12.04 0.38
N LEU A 71 -4.15 -11.81 1.62
CA LEU A 71 -5.03 -11.47 2.74
C LEU A 71 -5.07 -9.95 2.91
N THR A 72 -6.27 -9.36 2.91
CA THR A 72 -6.47 -7.94 3.22
C THR A 72 -7.23 -7.82 4.53
N VAL A 73 -6.71 -7.01 5.46
CA VAL A 73 -7.28 -6.82 6.80
C VAL A 73 -7.34 -5.33 7.11
N TRP A 74 -8.42 -4.90 7.75
CA TRP A 74 -8.56 -3.55 8.28
C TRP A 74 -8.53 -3.59 9.80
N PHE A 75 -7.75 -2.69 10.40
CA PHE A 75 -7.72 -2.46 11.83
C PHE A 75 -8.55 -1.22 12.14
N GLY A 76 -9.80 -1.42 12.57
CA GLY A 76 -10.69 -0.36 13.03
C GLY A 76 -10.66 -0.24 14.56
N GLY A 77 -10.69 0.98 15.09
CA GLY A 77 -10.77 1.20 16.54
C GLY A 77 -10.71 2.67 16.96
N ALA A 78 -11.27 2.97 18.12
CA ALA A 78 -11.22 4.29 18.76
C ALA A 78 -9.86 4.55 19.41
N HIS A 79 -8.78 4.44 18.65
CA HIS A 79 -7.45 4.80 19.13
C HIS A 79 -7.26 6.30 18.99
N ARG A 80 -7.96 7.08 19.83
CA ARG A 80 -7.66 8.51 19.98
C ARG A 80 -6.21 8.62 20.50
N GLY A 81 -5.29 8.92 19.60
CA GLY A 81 -3.89 9.22 19.93
C GLY A 81 -2.88 8.08 19.74
N ALA A 82 -3.29 6.86 19.33
CA ALA A 82 -2.30 5.84 18.95
C ALA A 82 -1.92 6.02 17.48
N SER A 83 -0.62 6.18 17.22
CA SER A 83 -0.08 6.20 15.88
C SER A 83 -0.10 4.79 15.28
N LEU A 84 -0.06 4.68 13.94
CA LEU A 84 0.16 3.39 13.26
C LEU A 84 1.38 2.66 13.86
N ARG A 85 2.41 3.39 14.26
CA ARG A 85 3.62 2.88 14.92
C ARG A 85 3.32 2.13 16.22
N ASP A 86 2.34 2.60 16.99
CA ASP A 86 1.96 2.00 18.27
C ASP A 86 1.21 0.67 18.06
N VAL A 87 0.31 0.63 17.07
CA VAL A 87 -0.36 -0.60 16.63
C VAL A 87 0.66 -1.61 16.13
N LEU A 88 1.62 -1.19 15.32
CA LEU A 88 2.65 -2.07 14.78
C LEU A 88 3.59 -2.64 15.83
N ARG A 89 3.97 -1.85 16.84
CA ARG A 89 4.74 -2.36 18.00
C ARG A 89 3.99 -3.41 18.80
N ALA A 90 2.68 -3.25 18.94
CA ALA A 90 1.84 -4.19 19.68
C ALA A 90 1.61 -5.51 18.91
N MET A 91 1.59 -5.45 17.58
CA MET A 91 1.15 -6.57 16.74
C MET A 91 2.27 -7.37 16.08
N LEU A 92 3.45 -6.79 15.83
CA LEU A 92 4.50 -7.44 15.05
C LEU A 92 5.75 -7.70 15.90
N PRO A 93 6.29 -8.93 15.94
CA PRO A 93 7.66 -9.14 16.39
C PRO A 93 8.60 -8.32 15.49
N ALA A 94 9.68 -7.79 16.07
CA ALA A 94 10.55 -6.73 15.51
C ALA A 94 11.14 -6.95 14.09
N ARG A 95 10.86 -8.09 13.44
CA ARG A 95 11.41 -8.53 12.16
C ARG A 95 10.47 -8.36 10.95
N CYS A 96 9.21 -7.97 11.15
CA CYS A 96 8.23 -7.86 10.05
C CYS A 96 7.98 -6.40 9.58
N LEU A 97 8.78 -5.44 10.04
CA LEU A 97 8.48 -4.03 9.88
C LEU A 97 9.02 -3.47 8.56
N GLY A 98 8.22 -3.56 7.50
CA GLY A 98 8.33 -2.67 6.32
C GLY A 98 7.29 -1.57 6.46
N VAL A 99 7.67 -0.40 6.99
CA VAL A 99 6.80 0.78 7.05
C VAL A 99 7.09 1.65 5.84
N LEU A 100 6.05 1.94 5.06
CA LEU A 100 6.04 2.95 4.01
C LEU A 100 5.50 4.27 4.56
#